data_AF-A0A1M6K9Y9-F1
#
_entry.id   AF-A0A1M6K9Y9-F1
#
_cell.length_a   1.000
_cell.length_b   1.000
_cell.length_c   1.000
_cell.angle_alpha   90.00
_cell.angle_beta   90.00
_cell.angle_gamma   90.00
#
_symmetry.space_group_name_H-M   'P 1'
#
loop_
_entity.id
_entity.type
_entity.pdbx_description
1 polymer ?
#
loop_
_entity_poly.entity_id
_entity_poly.type
_entity_poly.pdbx_seq_one_letter_code
_entity_poly.pdbx_strand_id
1 'polypeptide(L)'
;MQRTQIKKYIASPLNYIGGKARILDQILPLLPSNISTFVDLFCGGCNVGMNVIANNTIYNDISKPLISLLKTFRKMKNSTIINGINSIIDEYGFSRTREHNFKFYGGDANKGVSEYNRKKFLLLRDYFNSYPKKNNKYYILLYTLILFGFNNQLRFNSKGEFNLPVGKRDFNVAIENKLVKFLDALRSQNCCFMNKDFRQFDFEEFVPFLVENPGLQLV
;
A
#
# COMPACT_ATOMS: atom_id res chain seq x y z
N MET A 1 -2.93 7.73 23.60
CA MET A 1 -1.54 7.90 23.14
C MET A 1 -1.23 7.31 21.75
N GLN A 2 -1.67 6.09 21.39
CA GLN A 2 -1.28 5.44 20.11
C GLN A 2 -1.74 6.12 18.79
N ARG A 3 -2.78 6.97 18.80
CA ARG A 3 -3.29 7.63 17.57
C ARG A 3 -2.39 8.78 17.08
N THR A 4 -1.58 9.37 17.97
CA THR A 4 -0.74 10.54 17.64
C THR A 4 0.51 10.12 16.85
N GLN A 5 1.11 8.98 17.19
CA GLN A 5 2.29 8.43 16.50
C GLN A 5 2.04 8.19 15.00
N ILE A 6 0.85 7.71 14.64
CA ILE A 6 0.48 7.43 13.24
C ILE A 6 0.39 8.74 12.41
N LYS A 7 0.11 9.90 13.02
CA LYS A 7 0.05 11.18 12.29
C LYS A 7 1.43 11.69 11.87
N LYS A 8 2.46 11.41 12.68
CA LYS A 8 3.86 11.82 12.44
C LYS A 8 4.44 11.15 11.19
N TYR A 9 4.15 9.87 11.02
CA TYR A 9 4.75 9.04 9.98
C TYR A 9 3.97 9.03 8.66
N ILE A 10 4.63 8.59 7.59
CA ILE A 10 3.99 8.18 6.34
C ILE A 10 3.44 6.78 6.55
N ALA A 11 2.12 6.66 6.64
CA ALA A 11 1.44 5.39 6.88
C ALA A 11 1.01 4.75 5.56
N SER A 12 1.24 3.43 5.44
CA SER A 12 0.77 2.64 4.29
C SER A 12 -0.74 2.73 4.11
N PRO A 13 -1.26 2.98 2.89
CA PRO A 13 -2.70 2.94 2.63
C PRO A 13 -3.28 1.52 2.76
N LEU A 14 -2.44 0.48 2.80
CA LEU A 14 -2.84 -0.91 2.95
C LEU A 14 -2.79 -1.35 4.42
N ASN A 15 -3.81 -2.08 4.86
CA ASN A 15 -3.75 -2.79 6.13
C ASN A 15 -3.09 -4.15 5.92
N TYR A 16 -1.76 -4.17 5.92
CA TYR A 16 -0.96 -5.38 5.76
C TYR A 16 -0.71 -6.06 7.10
N ILE A 17 -0.81 -7.39 7.12
CA ILE A 17 -0.59 -8.21 8.32
C ILE A 17 0.84 -7.98 8.82
N GLY A 18 1.00 -7.82 10.14
CA GLY A 18 2.31 -7.57 10.76
C GLY A 18 2.88 -6.16 10.52
N GLY A 19 2.08 -5.22 10.00
CA GLY A 19 2.50 -3.85 9.73
C GLY A 19 3.10 -3.15 10.95
N LYS A 20 4.33 -2.65 10.81
CA LYS A 20 5.14 -2.09 11.91
C LYS A 20 4.86 -0.61 12.22
N ALA A 21 3.79 -0.03 11.68
CA ALA A 21 3.45 1.39 11.84
C ALA A 21 3.35 1.84 13.31
N ARG A 22 2.89 0.96 14.22
CA ARG A 22 2.73 1.28 15.65
C ARG A 22 4.03 1.25 16.46
N ILE A 23 5.10 0.67 15.92
CA ILE A 23 6.38 0.53 16.62
C ILE A 23 7.51 1.27 15.92
N LEU A 24 7.19 2.20 15.00
CA LEU A 24 8.20 3.00 14.29
C LEU A 24 9.03 3.86 15.24
N ASP A 25 8.45 4.43 16.30
CA ASP A 25 9.21 5.18 17.32
C ASP A 25 10.24 4.29 18.05
N GLN A 26 10.08 2.96 18.04
CA GLN A 26 11.04 2.02 18.62
C GLN A 26 12.11 1.57 17.60
N ILE A 27 11.72 1.38 16.34
CA ILE A 27 12.63 0.89 15.28
C ILE A 27 13.57 1.99 14.81
N LEU A 28 13.04 3.17 14.47
CA LEU A 28 13.80 4.20 13.76
C LEU A 28 15.02 4.72 14.55
N PRO A 29 14.97 4.92 15.88
CA PRO A 29 16.14 5.36 16.64
C PRO A 29 17.28 4.35 16.71
N LEU A 30 17.04 3.08 16.40
CA LEU A 30 18.04 2.01 16.43
C LEU A 30 18.77 1.84 15.09
N LEU A 31 18.30 2.50 14.04
CA LEU A 31 18.91 2.43 12.72
C LEU A 31 20.12 3.39 12.64
N PRO A 32 21.15 3.06 11.83
CA PRO A 32 22.23 3.98 11.53
C PRO A 32 21.71 5.31 10.96
N SER A 33 22.39 6.41 11.26
CA SER A 33 22.01 7.74 10.78
C SER A 33 22.25 7.96 9.28
N ASN A 34 23.25 7.30 8.71
CA ASN A 34 23.67 7.45 7.31
C ASN A 34 23.54 6.11 6.58
N ILE A 35 22.44 5.92 5.85
CA ILE A 35 22.16 4.69 5.11
C ILE A 35 22.24 4.97 3.61
N SER A 36 23.21 4.36 2.92
CA SER A 36 23.28 4.44 1.45
C SER A 36 22.11 3.70 0.81
N THR A 37 21.91 2.44 1.17
CA THR A 37 20.80 1.61 0.68
C THR A 37 20.08 0.95 1.84
N PHE A 38 18.81 1.25 2.02
CA PHE A 38 17.94 0.57 2.98
C PHE A 38 17.17 -0.55 2.28
N VAL A 39 17.32 -1.78 2.73
CA VAL A 39 16.59 -2.93 2.19
C VAL A 39 15.45 -3.31 3.14
N ASP A 40 14.22 -3.00 2.76
CA ASP A 40 13.01 -3.46 3.43
C ASP A 40 12.62 -4.83 2.84
N LEU A 41 13.30 -5.89 3.31
CA LEU A 41 13.27 -7.24 2.72
C LEU A 41 11.88 -7.90 2.74
N PHE A 42 11.05 -7.51 3.71
CA PHE A 42 9.68 -7.97 3.90
C PHE A 42 8.75 -6.76 4.02
N CYS A 43 8.75 -5.92 2.97
CA CYS A 43 8.21 -4.58 3.06
C CYS A 43 6.74 -4.54 3.43
N GLY A 44 5.96 -5.54 3.02
CA GLY A 44 4.51 -5.52 3.16
C GLY A 44 3.95 -4.19 2.65
N GLY A 45 3.27 -3.45 3.52
CA GLY A 45 2.75 -2.11 3.20
C GLY A 45 3.79 -0.97 3.12
N CYS A 46 5.10 -1.23 3.24
CA CYS A 46 6.19 -0.24 3.23
C CYS A 46 6.22 0.72 4.44
N ASN A 47 5.59 0.36 5.57
CA ASN A 47 5.53 1.27 6.72
C ASN A 47 6.93 1.60 7.29
N VAL A 48 7.90 0.68 7.21
CA VAL A 48 9.26 0.93 7.72
C VAL A 48 10.03 1.75 6.69
N GLY A 49 10.27 1.23 5.49
CA GLY A 49 11.10 1.92 4.49
C GLY A 49 10.60 3.32 4.09
N MET A 50 9.30 3.62 4.20
CA MET A 50 8.76 4.97 3.95
C MET A 50 9.16 6.00 5.00
N ASN A 51 9.66 5.56 6.15
CA ASN A 51 10.01 6.42 7.28
C ASN A 51 11.49 6.30 7.68
N VAL A 52 12.28 5.52 6.94
CA VAL A 52 13.74 5.47 7.06
C VAL A 52 14.35 6.48 6.11
N ILE A 53 15.32 7.25 6.60
CA ILE A 53 16.10 8.18 5.78
C ILE A 53 17.27 7.40 5.19
N ALA A 54 17.28 7.22 3.87
CA ALA A 54 18.33 6.55 3.12
C ALA A 54 18.44 7.16 1.70
N ASN A 55 19.60 7.03 1.06
CA ASN A 55 19.79 7.53 -0.31
C ASN A 55 18.98 6.70 -1.33
N ASN A 56 18.91 5.39 -1.10
CA ASN A 56 18.15 4.42 -1.88
C ASN A 56 17.34 3.52 -0.95
N THR A 57 16.11 3.18 -1.35
CA THR A 57 15.30 2.17 -0.63
C THR A 57 14.88 1.04 -1.55
N ILE A 58 15.12 -0.20 -1.14
CA ILE A 58 14.70 -1.39 -1.86
C ILE A 58 13.55 -2.04 -1.10
N TYR A 59 12.39 -2.14 -1.75
CA TYR A 59 11.24 -2.85 -1.21
C TYR A 59 11.15 -4.24 -1.81
N ASN A 60 11.23 -5.27 -0.98
CA ASN A 60 11.02 -6.65 -1.39
C ASN A 60 9.85 -7.27 -0.61
N ASP A 61 9.06 -8.09 -1.30
CA ASP A 61 8.07 -8.97 -0.67
C ASP A 61 7.79 -10.14 -1.61
N ILE A 62 7.46 -11.30 -1.05
CA ILE A 62 7.10 -12.49 -1.84
C ILE A 62 5.74 -12.33 -2.55
N SER A 63 4.88 -11.45 -2.05
CA SER A 63 3.56 -11.20 -2.61
C SER A 63 3.63 -10.40 -3.92
N LYS A 64 3.59 -11.12 -5.05
CA LYS A 64 3.54 -10.52 -6.39
C LYS A 64 2.39 -9.51 -6.58
N PRO A 65 1.15 -9.76 -6.12
CA PRO A 65 0.07 -8.78 -6.22
C PRO A 65 0.36 -7.48 -5.46
N LEU A 66 0.94 -7.57 -4.27
CA LEU A 66 1.33 -6.40 -3.46
C LEU A 66 2.39 -5.57 -4.19
N ILE A 67 3.50 -6.19 -4.58
CA ILE A 67 4.61 -5.50 -5.22
C ILE A 67 4.17 -4.86 -6.54
N SER A 68 3.33 -5.56 -7.30
CA SER A 68 2.83 -5.02 -8.56
C SER A 68 1.87 -3.84 -8.35
N LEU A 69 1.02 -3.89 -7.32
CA LEU A 69 0.17 -2.76 -6.92
C LEU A 69 1.01 -1.53 -6.54
N LEU A 70 2.06 -1.72 -5.72
CA LEU A 70 2.96 -0.65 -5.30
C LEU A 70 3.75 -0.05 -6.48
N LYS A 71 4.21 -0.88 -7.41
CA LYS A 71 4.81 -0.43 -8.68
C LYS A 71 3.83 0.43 -9.49
N THR A 72 2.57 0.01 -9.60
CA THR A 72 1.53 0.78 -10.29
C THR A 72 1.24 2.10 -9.60
N PHE A 73 1.16 2.13 -8.27
CA PHE A 73 1.00 3.36 -7.49
C PHE A 73 2.11 4.37 -7.76
N ARG A 74 3.37 3.91 -7.80
CA ARG A 74 4.50 4.78 -8.10
C ARG A 74 4.45 5.32 -9.53
N LYS A 75 4.05 4.52 -10.51
CA LYS A 75 3.99 4.91 -11.93
C LYS A 75 2.87 5.90 -12.25
N MET A 76 1.71 5.78 -11.61
CA MET A 76 0.52 6.57 -11.94
C MET A 76 0.47 7.88 -11.18
N LYS A 77 -0.15 8.92 -11.74
CA LYS A 77 -0.43 10.18 -11.02
C LYS A 77 -1.52 9.97 -9.96
N ASN A 78 -1.48 10.75 -8.87
CA ASN A 78 -2.53 10.72 -7.84
C ASN A 78 -3.93 10.88 -8.43
N SER A 79 -4.12 11.90 -9.28
CA SER A 79 -5.40 12.18 -9.91
C SER A 79 -5.91 11.00 -10.73
N THR A 80 -5.04 10.27 -11.45
CA THR A 80 -5.46 9.09 -12.22
C THR A 80 -5.96 7.97 -11.31
N ILE A 81 -5.29 7.72 -10.19
CA ILE A 81 -5.70 6.70 -9.22
C ILE A 81 -7.03 7.10 -8.56
N ILE A 82 -7.12 8.32 -8.05
CA ILE A 82 -8.29 8.84 -7.34
C ILE A 82 -9.51 8.91 -8.26
N ASN A 83 -9.35 9.45 -9.47
CA ASN A 83 -10.44 9.50 -10.45
C ASN A 83 -10.87 8.10 -10.85
N GLY A 84 -9.94 7.17 -11.07
CA GLY A 84 -10.27 5.78 -11.37
C GLY A 84 -11.07 5.09 -10.27
N ILE A 85 -10.73 5.33 -9.00
CA ILE A 85 -11.49 4.83 -7.84
C ILE A 85 -12.90 5.45 -7.84
N ASN A 86 -13.00 6.77 -7.98
CA ASN A 86 -14.29 7.47 -7.99
C ASN A 86 -15.18 7.03 -9.16
N SER A 87 -14.63 6.82 -10.36
CA SER A 87 -15.38 6.29 -11.50
C SER A 87 -15.96 4.91 -11.22
N ILE A 88 -15.21 4.01 -10.56
CA ILE A 88 -15.75 2.70 -10.15
C ILE A 88 -16.83 2.86 -9.07
N ILE A 89 -16.64 3.79 -8.13
CA ILE A 89 -17.65 4.10 -7.11
C ILE A 89 -18.96 4.52 -7.77
N ASP A 90 -18.90 5.40 -8.77
CA ASP A 90 -20.08 5.88 -9.49
C ASP A 90 -20.71 4.80 -10.37
N GLU A 91 -19.90 4.06 -11.13
CA GLU A 91 -20.34 2.98 -12.02
C GLU A 91 -21.11 1.88 -11.27
N TYR A 92 -20.64 1.50 -10.08
CA TYR A 92 -21.27 0.44 -9.27
C TYR A 92 -22.23 0.98 -8.20
N GLY A 93 -22.33 2.31 -8.03
CA GLY A 93 -23.19 2.95 -7.03
C GLY A 93 -22.78 2.67 -5.58
N PHE A 94 -21.48 2.61 -5.30
CA PHE A 94 -20.96 2.45 -3.93
C PHE A 94 -21.29 3.67 -3.06
N SER A 95 -21.29 3.47 -1.74
CA SER A 95 -21.49 4.58 -0.80
C SER A 95 -20.37 5.63 -0.87
N ARG A 96 -20.72 6.87 -0.51
CA ARG A 96 -19.85 8.04 -0.40
C ARG A 96 -19.99 8.66 0.98
N THR A 97 -19.35 8.07 2.00
CA THR A 97 -19.47 8.60 3.38
C THR A 97 -18.77 9.93 3.63
N ARG A 98 -18.06 10.43 2.61
CA ARG A 98 -17.59 11.81 2.52
C ARG A 98 -18.74 12.83 2.35
N GLU A 99 -19.85 12.41 1.77
CA GLU A 99 -21.01 13.26 1.44
C GLU A 99 -22.20 12.95 2.37
N HIS A 100 -22.36 11.69 2.79
CA HIS A 100 -23.49 11.27 3.62
C HIS A 100 -23.05 10.42 4.82
N ASN A 101 -23.80 10.46 5.92
CA ASN A 101 -23.50 9.62 7.08
C ASN A 101 -23.98 8.16 6.89
N PHE A 102 -23.65 7.26 7.82
CA PHE A 102 -24.07 5.85 7.73
C PHE A 102 -25.59 5.67 7.69
N LYS A 103 -26.35 6.51 8.41
CA LYS A 103 -27.82 6.42 8.48
C LYS A 103 -28.47 6.63 7.12
N PHE A 104 -27.93 7.52 6.29
CA PHE A 104 -28.36 7.72 4.90
C PHE A 104 -28.30 6.42 4.08
N TYR A 105 -27.29 5.59 4.31
CA TYR A 105 -27.10 4.30 3.65
C TYR A 105 -27.77 3.12 4.38
N GLY A 106 -28.65 3.39 5.36
CA GLY A 106 -29.30 2.35 6.17
C GLY A 106 -28.37 1.64 7.17
N GLY A 107 -27.22 2.26 7.47
CA GLY A 107 -26.21 1.76 8.39
C GLY A 107 -26.20 2.45 9.75
N ASP A 108 -25.42 1.90 10.67
CA ASP A 108 -25.15 2.46 12.00
C ASP A 108 -23.64 2.38 12.33
N ALA A 109 -23.24 2.78 13.54
CA ALA A 109 -21.82 2.73 13.95
C ALA A 109 -21.23 1.30 13.94
N ASN A 110 -22.06 0.27 14.12
CA ASN A 110 -21.64 -1.13 14.17
C ASN A 110 -21.57 -1.75 12.77
N LYS A 111 -22.52 -1.45 11.88
CA LYS A 111 -22.61 -2.00 10.51
C LYS A 111 -21.87 -1.17 9.48
N GLY A 112 -21.71 0.13 9.72
CA GLY A 112 -21.23 1.09 8.74
C GLY A 112 -22.04 0.99 7.45
N VAL A 113 -21.35 0.96 6.30
CA VAL A 113 -21.97 0.89 4.96
C VAL A 113 -21.92 -0.51 4.33
N SER A 114 -21.62 -1.54 5.12
CA SER A 114 -21.40 -2.91 4.61
C SER A 114 -22.62 -3.50 3.90
N GLU A 115 -23.82 -3.33 4.48
CA GLU A 115 -25.08 -3.82 3.91
C GLU A 115 -25.37 -3.16 2.55
N TYR A 116 -25.29 -1.82 2.50
CA TYR A 116 -25.53 -1.04 1.29
C TYR A 116 -24.58 -1.40 0.14
N ASN A 117 -23.34 -1.75 0.46
CA ASN A 117 -22.30 -2.05 -0.52
C ASN A 117 -22.20 -3.53 -0.89
N ARG A 118 -22.85 -4.45 -0.14
CA ARG A 118 -22.60 -5.90 -0.29
C ARG A 118 -22.79 -6.41 -1.71
N LYS A 119 -23.95 -6.16 -2.32
CA LYS A 119 -24.26 -6.65 -3.68
C LYS A 119 -23.28 -6.09 -4.72
N LYS A 120 -22.98 -4.78 -4.64
CA LYS A 120 -22.08 -4.05 -5.55
C LYS A 120 -20.64 -4.55 -5.44
N PHE A 121 -20.21 -4.79 -4.20
CA PHE A 121 -18.91 -5.36 -3.90
C PHE A 121 -18.73 -6.75 -4.51
N LEU A 122 -19.75 -7.63 -4.39
CA LEU A 122 -19.71 -8.96 -4.99
C LEU A 122 -19.62 -8.87 -6.52
N LEU A 123 -20.41 -8.01 -7.16
CA LEU A 123 -20.35 -7.80 -8.61
C LEU A 123 -18.96 -7.29 -9.06
N LEU A 124 -18.40 -6.29 -8.39
CA LEU A 124 -17.06 -5.78 -8.69
C LEU A 124 -15.99 -6.85 -8.48
N ARG A 125 -16.14 -7.68 -7.45
CA ARG A 125 -15.20 -8.77 -7.13
C ARG A 125 -15.21 -9.84 -8.21
N ASP A 126 -16.39 -10.24 -8.68
CA ASP A 126 -16.54 -11.24 -9.73
C ASP A 126 -15.98 -10.70 -11.05
N TYR A 127 -16.27 -9.43 -11.38
CA TYR A 127 -15.65 -8.74 -12.52
C TYR A 127 -14.13 -8.72 -12.42
N PHE A 128 -13.58 -8.32 -11.27
CA PHE A 128 -12.14 -8.30 -11.04
C PHE A 128 -11.47 -9.68 -11.18
N ASN A 129 -12.08 -10.73 -10.62
CA ASN A 129 -11.53 -12.09 -10.70
C ASN A 129 -11.54 -12.64 -12.13
N SER A 130 -12.48 -12.19 -12.97
CA SER A 130 -12.52 -12.49 -14.41
C SER A 130 -11.67 -11.55 -15.28
N TYR A 131 -11.04 -10.52 -14.71
CA TYR A 131 -10.41 -9.46 -15.49
C TYR A 131 -9.12 -9.97 -16.18
N PRO A 132 -9.02 -9.89 -17.53
CA PRO A 132 -8.07 -10.69 -18.29
C PRO A 132 -6.63 -10.16 -18.27
N LYS A 133 -6.41 -8.91 -17.84
CA LYS A 133 -5.11 -8.22 -17.98
C LYS A 133 -4.68 -7.58 -16.67
N LYS A 134 -3.44 -7.81 -16.23
CA LYS A 134 -2.85 -7.14 -15.06
C LYS A 134 -2.28 -5.76 -15.40
N ASN A 135 -3.13 -4.86 -15.89
CA ASN A 135 -2.79 -3.48 -16.29
C ASN A 135 -3.10 -2.46 -15.18
N ASN A 136 -2.95 -1.15 -15.45
CA ASN A 136 -3.29 -0.10 -14.49
C ASN A 136 -4.75 -0.17 -13.99
N LYS A 137 -5.70 -0.48 -14.88
CA LYS A 137 -7.12 -0.63 -14.51
C LYS A 137 -7.31 -1.79 -13.54
N TYR A 138 -6.65 -2.93 -13.73
CA TYR A 138 -6.67 -4.04 -12.79
C TYR A 138 -6.25 -3.64 -11.38
N TYR A 139 -5.17 -2.85 -11.23
CA TYR A 139 -4.71 -2.44 -9.91
C TYR A 139 -5.58 -1.34 -9.28
N ILE A 140 -6.23 -0.49 -10.08
CA ILE A 140 -7.29 0.39 -9.58
C ILE A 140 -8.47 -0.45 -9.06
N LEU A 141 -8.96 -1.43 -9.83
CA LEU A 141 -10.03 -2.34 -9.41
C LEU A 141 -9.67 -3.07 -8.12
N LEU A 142 -8.46 -3.65 -8.05
CA LEU A 142 -7.94 -4.33 -6.86
C LEU A 142 -7.95 -3.40 -5.65
N TYR A 143 -7.45 -2.18 -5.81
CA TYR A 143 -7.38 -1.24 -4.69
C TYR A 143 -8.76 -0.72 -4.27
N THR A 144 -9.70 -0.53 -5.20
CA THR A 144 -11.10 -0.24 -4.86
C THR A 144 -11.71 -1.40 -4.06
N LEU A 145 -11.47 -2.66 -4.45
CA LEU A 145 -11.90 -3.81 -3.66
C LEU A 145 -11.25 -3.87 -2.27
N ILE A 146 -9.98 -3.49 -2.14
CA ILE A 146 -9.33 -3.37 -0.83
C ILE A 146 -10.05 -2.29 0.01
N LEU A 147 -10.31 -1.10 -0.56
CA LEU A 147 -10.94 0.02 0.15
C LEU A 147 -12.30 -0.32 0.74
N PHE A 148 -13.11 -1.07 0.00
CA PHE A 148 -14.45 -1.51 0.39
C PHE A 148 -14.47 -2.91 1.03
N GLY A 149 -13.32 -3.58 1.11
CA GLY A 149 -13.19 -4.93 1.64
C GLY A 149 -13.02 -4.95 3.15
N PHE A 150 -13.31 -6.10 3.77
CA PHE A 150 -13.17 -6.27 5.21
C PHE A 150 -11.75 -5.94 5.69
N ASN A 151 -11.66 -4.97 6.61
CA ASN A 151 -10.42 -4.46 7.20
C ASN A 151 -9.36 -3.97 6.20
N ASN A 152 -9.72 -3.65 4.96
CA ASN A 152 -8.80 -3.14 3.93
C ASN A 152 -7.55 -4.02 3.74
N GLN A 153 -7.71 -5.33 3.85
CA GLN A 153 -6.64 -6.30 3.65
C GLN A 153 -6.46 -6.64 2.17
N LEU A 154 -5.34 -7.28 1.84
CA LEU A 154 -5.08 -7.87 0.54
C LEU A 154 -5.05 -9.39 0.69
N ARG A 155 -6.07 -10.09 0.15
CA ARG A 155 -6.19 -11.55 0.30
C ARG A 155 -6.69 -12.21 -0.98
N PHE A 156 -5.99 -13.27 -1.36
CA PHE A 156 -6.35 -14.14 -2.48
C PHE A 156 -6.46 -15.59 -1.98
N ASN A 157 -7.29 -16.41 -2.64
CA ASN A 157 -7.34 -17.85 -2.39
C ASN A 157 -6.25 -18.59 -3.17
N SER A 158 -6.18 -19.92 -3.05
CA SER A 158 -5.23 -20.77 -3.78
C SER A 158 -5.39 -20.76 -5.30
N LYS A 159 -6.57 -20.35 -5.81
CA LYS A 159 -6.82 -20.13 -7.24
C LYS A 159 -6.36 -18.76 -7.73
N GLY A 160 -5.85 -17.90 -6.83
CA GLY A 160 -5.42 -16.54 -7.15
C GLY A 160 -6.57 -15.54 -7.25
N GLU A 161 -7.77 -15.87 -6.77
CA GLU A 161 -8.96 -15.00 -6.79
C GLU A 161 -9.04 -14.18 -5.50
N PHE A 162 -9.39 -12.90 -5.62
CA PHE A 162 -9.63 -12.04 -4.46
C PHE A 162 -10.89 -12.51 -3.73
N ASN A 163 -10.79 -12.69 -2.41
CA ASN A 163 -11.80 -13.41 -1.63
C ASN A 163 -12.19 -12.74 -0.30
N LEU A 164 -11.94 -11.45 -0.12
CA LEU A 164 -12.47 -10.74 1.05
C LEU A 164 -13.99 -10.55 0.92
N PRO A 165 -14.72 -10.53 2.05
CA PRO A 165 -16.08 -10.01 2.09
C PRO A 165 -16.07 -8.48 2.13
N VAL A 166 -17.24 -7.86 1.91
CA VAL A 166 -17.45 -6.41 2.04
C VAL A 166 -17.12 -5.95 3.47
N GLY A 167 -16.49 -4.79 3.59
CA GLY A 167 -16.17 -4.11 4.84
C GLY A 167 -17.22 -3.07 5.25
N LYS A 168 -17.02 -2.49 6.43
CA LYS A 168 -17.94 -1.49 7.02
C LYS A 168 -17.66 -0.05 6.58
N ARG A 169 -16.54 0.17 5.87
CA ARG A 169 -16.04 1.49 5.48
C ARG A 169 -15.98 1.58 3.96
N ASP A 170 -15.87 2.81 3.48
CA ASP A 170 -15.69 3.14 2.08
C ASP A 170 -14.55 4.15 1.90
N PHE A 171 -14.41 4.67 0.69
CA PHE A 171 -13.40 5.66 0.34
C PHE A 171 -13.78 7.08 0.83
N ASN A 172 -13.53 7.36 2.10
CA ASN A 172 -13.75 8.67 2.72
C ASN A 172 -12.50 9.58 2.69
N VAL A 173 -12.69 10.85 3.10
CA VAL A 173 -11.65 11.90 3.11
C VAL A 173 -10.39 11.49 3.88
N ALA A 174 -10.53 10.81 5.02
CA ALA A 174 -9.36 10.40 5.81
C ALA A 174 -8.51 9.34 5.09
N ILE A 175 -9.16 8.40 4.40
CA ILE A 175 -8.47 7.36 3.63
C ILE A 175 -7.85 7.96 2.36
N GLU A 176 -8.54 8.89 1.70
CA GLU A 176 -8.00 9.60 0.53
C GLU A 176 -6.76 10.42 0.90
N ASN A 177 -6.81 11.22 1.96
CA ASN A 177 -5.66 12.00 2.43
C ASN A 177 -4.47 11.09 2.78
N LYS A 178 -4.73 9.94 3.41
CA LYS A 178 -3.70 8.95 3.72
C LYS A 178 -3.07 8.37 2.44
N LEU A 179 -3.90 8.05 1.44
CA LEU A 179 -3.43 7.56 0.15
C LEU A 179 -2.58 8.61 -0.56
N VAL A 180 -3.06 9.85 -0.68
CA VAL A 180 -2.33 10.96 -1.30
C VAL A 180 -0.96 11.16 -0.65
N LYS A 181 -0.92 11.28 0.68
CA LYS A 181 0.33 11.46 1.44
C LYS A 181 1.33 10.33 1.18
N PHE A 182 0.85 9.08 1.13
CA PHE A 182 1.70 7.93 0.82
C PHE A 182 2.20 7.94 -0.63
N LEU A 183 1.32 8.22 -1.59
CA LEU A 183 1.67 8.23 -3.00
C LEU A 183 2.70 9.32 -3.32
N ASP A 184 2.57 10.50 -2.71
CA ASP A 184 3.54 11.59 -2.86
C ASP A 184 4.90 11.20 -2.29
N ALA A 185 4.93 10.69 -1.06
CA ALA A 185 6.17 10.19 -0.45
C ALA A 185 6.82 9.06 -1.27
N LEU A 186 6.01 8.13 -1.77
CA LEU A 186 6.51 7.00 -2.56
C LEU A 186 7.16 7.44 -3.88
N ARG A 187 6.66 8.50 -4.51
CA ARG A 187 7.23 9.02 -5.76
C ARG A 187 8.45 9.91 -5.53
N SER A 188 8.46 10.67 -4.43
CA SER A 188 9.62 11.48 -4.05
C SER A 188 10.78 10.64 -3.54
N GLN A 189 10.53 9.45 -2.97
CA GLN A 189 11.59 8.56 -2.53
C GLN A 189 12.28 7.87 -3.71
N ASN A 190 13.60 7.95 -3.73
CA ASN A 190 14.43 7.14 -4.60
C ASN A 190 14.39 5.68 -4.12
N CYS A 191 13.47 4.90 -4.67
CA CYS A 191 13.30 3.50 -4.32
C CYS A 191 13.33 2.56 -5.53
N CYS A 192 13.28 1.25 -5.30
CA CYS A 192 12.92 0.25 -6.29
C CYS A 192 12.11 -0.88 -5.65
N PHE A 193 11.53 -1.75 -6.47
CA PHE A 193 10.61 -2.79 -6.01
C PHE A 193 11.00 -4.15 -6.59
N MET A 194 11.15 -5.12 -5.70
CA MET A 194 11.55 -6.49 -5.97
C MET A 194 10.48 -7.46 -5.48
N ASN A 195 10.39 -8.61 -6.14
CA ASN A 195 9.51 -9.70 -5.76
C ASN A 195 10.34 -10.99 -5.78
N LYS A 196 11.29 -11.08 -4.85
CA LYS A 196 12.19 -12.23 -4.67
C LYS A 196 11.84 -12.96 -3.37
N ASP A 197 12.04 -14.27 -3.36
CA ASP A 197 12.16 -15.01 -2.11
C ASP A 197 13.36 -14.47 -1.32
N PHE A 198 13.20 -14.23 -0.03
CA PHE A 198 14.26 -13.64 0.80
C PHE A 198 15.53 -14.51 0.84
N ARG A 199 15.40 -15.83 0.65
CA ARG A 199 16.52 -16.79 0.61
C ARG A 199 17.33 -16.68 -0.69
N GLN A 200 16.76 -16.06 -1.71
CA GLN A 200 17.38 -15.83 -3.02
C GLN A 200 17.69 -14.34 -3.22
N PHE A 201 17.62 -13.55 -2.15
CA PHE A 201 17.92 -12.14 -2.19
C PHE A 201 19.44 -11.96 -2.09
N ASP A 202 20.06 -11.57 -3.19
CA ASP A 202 21.48 -11.22 -3.23
C ASP A 202 21.66 -9.79 -2.71
N PHE A 203 22.39 -9.65 -1.60
CA PHE A 203 22.68 -8.34 -1.01
C PHE A 203 23.89 -7.67 -1.64
N GLU A 204 24.80 -8.44 -2.28
CA GLU A 204 26.03 -7.94 -2.88
C GLU A 204 25.76 -7.06 -4.11
N GLU A 205 24.63 -7.29 -4.80
CA GLU A 205 24.14 -6.46 -5.90
C GLU A 205 23.91 -4.99 -5.48
N PHE A 206 23.77 -4.72 -4.18
CA PHE A 206 23.35 -3.43 -3.63
C PHE A 206 24.37 -2.80 -2.67
N VAL A 207 25.49 -3.47 -2.43
CA VAL A 207 26.67 -2.87 -1.80
C VAL A 207 27.37 -2.07 -2.90
N PRO A 208 27.57 -0.75 -2.75
CA PRO A 208 28.48 -0.05 -3.64
C PRO A 208 29.82 -0.78 -3.52
N PHE A 209 30.38 -1.29 -4.61
CA PHE A 209 31.79 -1.68 -4.63
C PHE A 209 32.56 -0.51 -4.03
N LEU A 210 33.03 -0.67 -2.80
CA LEU A 210 34.12 0.14 -2.29
C LEU A 210 35.27 -0.23 -3.20
N VAL A 211 35.47 0.54 -4.27
CA VAL A 211 36.79 0.63 -4.86
C VAL A 211 37.62 1.26 -3.75
N GLU A 212 38.21 0.40 -2.92
CA GLU A 212 39.38 0.76 -2.14
C GLU A 212 40.31 1.44 -3.12
N ASN A 213 40.48 2.74 -2.94
CA ASN A 213 41.45 3.50 -3.68
C ASN A 213 42.82 3.02 -3.15
N PRO A 214 43.63 2.22 -3.90
CA PRO A 214 44.89 1.69 -3.40
C PRO A 214 46.00 2.76 -3.37
N GLY A 215 45.62 4.04 -3.33
CA GLY A 215 46.45 5.17 -3.71
C GLY A 215 46.52 6.30 -2.69
N LEU A 216 46.52 5.99 -1.38
CA LEU A 216 47.14 6.88 -0.39
C LEU A 216 48.38 6.19 0.20
N GLN A 217 49.44 6.15 -0.62
CA GLN A 217 50.78 6.47 -0.13
C GLN A 217 51.07 7.93 -0.47
N LEU A 218 51.98 8.53 0.31
CA LEU A 218 52.53 9.91 0.27
C LEU A 218 51.85 10.83 1.30
N VAL A 219 52.50 11.35 2.35
CA VAL A 219 53.90 11.36 2.84
C VAL A 219 53.81 11.48 4.37
#